data_AF-A0A158KMG5-F1
#
_entry.id   AF-A0A158KMG5-F1
#
_cell.length_a   1.000
_cell.length_b   1.000
_cell.length_c   1.000
_cell.angle_alpha   90.00
_cell.angle_beta   90.00
_cell.angle_gamma   90.00
#
_symmetry.space_group_name_H-M   'P 1'
#
loop_
_entity.id
_entity.type
_entity.pdbx_description
1 polymer ?
#
loop_
_entity_poly.entity_id
_entity_poly.type
_entity_poly.pdbx_seq_one_letter_code
_entity_poly.pdbx_strand_id
1 'polypeptide(L)'
;MSRVLILGLARLNDDEGDFALPAEIKNELGSVLDRDMLSTKRLRTVLLPDEAHSTGASTGAGVSCVFVELTTRHGARISRRLPLIGRFTEHTIDLCPDDIPDWLTWAAADVDLAQHARISFSETSASHVWGRLWARRLSAWRPVNLTVDQEKSNDYAKQFELTTHEPSVLQIGGPDLPSRFVSLPEGRVKVLLTANAADRADGDPLNVVVSRLPTGPRNTLLSLLSMNQSVHAAGVAKELGDGFDWERVGDDPLSGCALGHAAIRLHALDRFTLADAGSLLQMARVSSDAAILLATRAIAEDASDVSRVIRLLDVGIGRGLPVLAQSLTAANVALDVLRRRANRVDQKVLAALTEKARNYSRANAGAGPFMSFYGWKPYVPHDQQATRRCERSSGGSVVNAIAAIASAFKPMPSTPLI
;
A
#
# COMPACT_ATOMS: atom_id res chain seq x y z
N MET A 1 7.11 38.99 14.15
CA MET A 1 8.20 38.06 14.54
C MET A 1 7.74 36.64 14.26
N SER A 2 8.50 35.80 13.56
CA SER A 2 8.04 34.42 13.26
C SER A 2 7.88 33.57 14.52
N ARG A 3 6.85 32.72 14.53
CA ARG A 3 6.69 31.64 15.52
C ARG A 3 7.42 30.39 15.03
N VAL A 4 7.93 29.60 15.97
CA VAL A 4 8.69 28.39 15.68
C VAL A 4 7.92 27.19 16.22
N LEU A 5 7.59 26.27 15.32
CA LEU A 5 6.94 25.02 15.63
C LEU A 5 7.95 23.88 15.43
N ILE A 6 8.16 23.07 16.45
CA ILE A 6 9.00 21.87 16.40
C ILE A 6 8.08 20.65 16.37
N LEU A 7 8.23 19.79 15.36
CA LEU A 7 7.37 18.63 15.12
C LEU A 7 8.16 17.34 15.05
N GLY A 8 7.62 16.29 15.69
CA GLY A 8 8.11 14.92 15.57
C GLY A 8 6.96 13.91 15.53
N LEU A 9 7.27 12.66 15.18
CA LEU A 9 6.35 11.54 15.35
C LEU A 9 6.68 10.76 16.63
N ALA A 10 5.65 10.32 17.36
CA ALA A 10 5.85 9.42 18.49
C ALA A 10 6.42 8.08 18.00
N ARG A 11 7.26 7.44 18.83
CA ARG A 11 7.76 6.10 18.53
C ARG A 11 6.62 5.10 18.60
N LEU A 12 6.52 4.26 17.57
CA LEU A 12 5.69 3.06 17.62
C LEU A 12 6.47 1.97 18.37
N ASN A 13 5.81 1.21 19.25
CA ASN A 13 6.45 0.23 20.14
C ASN A 13 7.40 -0.74 19.39
N ASP A 14 8.52 -1.07 20.05
CA ASP A 14 9.57 -2.03 19.67
C ASP A 14 10.26 -1.89 18.29
N ASP A 15 9.96 -0.85 17.51
CA ASP A 15 10.65 -0.61 16.24
C ASP A 15 11.92 0.25 16.44
N GLU A 16 13.11 -0.36 16.29
CA GLU A 16 14.39 0.37 16.21
C GLU A 16 14.53 1.23 14.93
N GLY A 17 13.56 1.14 14.00
CA GLY A 17 13.53 1.84 12.72
C GLY A 17 13.26 3.36 12.84
N ASP A 18 13.81 4.14 11.90
CA ASP A 18 13.32 5.50 11.67
C ASP A 18 12.01 5.41 10.90
N PHE A 19 10.93 5.94 11.47
CA PHE A 19 9.63 5.96 10.83
C PHE A 19 9.29 7.39 10.43
N ALA A 20 8.80 7.58 9.21
CA ALA A 20 8.53 8.90 8.68
C ALA A 20 7.24 8.94 7.85
N LEU A 21 6.47 10.03 7.97
CA LEU A 21 5.24 10.28 7.22
C LEU A 21 5.27 11.66 6.55
N PRO A 22 4.81 11.78 5.29
CA PRO A 22 4.56 13.07 4.68
C PRO A 22 3.53 13.86 5.48
N ALA A 23 3.82 15.13 5.72
CA ALA A 23 2.97 16.04 6.48
C ALA A 23 2.72 17.32 5.66
N GLU A 24 1.45 17.70 5.54
CA GLU A 24 1.06 19.06 5.16
C GLU A 24 0.67 19.84 6.42
N ILE A 25 1.31 20.97 6.64
CA ILE A 25 1.01 21.85 7.78
C ILE A 25 0.14 22.97 7.25
N LYS A 26 -1.04 23.13 7.84
CA LYS A 26 -2.07 24.07 7.40
C LYS A 26 -2.44 25.03 8.51
N ASN A 27 -2.80 26.24 8.13
CA ASN A 27 -3.41 27.18 9.07
C ASN A 27 -4.88 26.81 9.34
N GLU A 28 -5.53 27.59 10.20
CA GLU A 28 -6.94 27.38 10.56
C GLU A 28 -7.91 27.55 9.38
N LEU A 29 -7.49 28.27 8.33
CA LEU A 29 -8.23 28.47 7.09
C LEU A 29 -8.02 27.34 6.07
N GLY A 30 -7.15 26.37 6.37
CA GLY A 30 -6.82 25.24 5.49
C GLY A 30 -5.77 25.53 4.42
N SER A 31 -5.16 26.72 4.43
CA SER A 31 -4.05 27.07 3.54
C SER A 31 -2.78 26.34 3.96
N VAL A 32 -2.08 25.74 3.00
CA VAL A 32 -0.81 25.05 3.23
C VAL A 32 0.27 26.07 3.58
N LEU A 33 0.78 25.98 4.80
CA LEU A 33 1.89 26.79 5.31
C LEU A 33 3.23 26.15 4.95
N ASP A 34 3.31 24.83 5.09
CA ASP A 34 4.53 24.07 4.81
C ASP A 34 4.21 22.61 4.44
N ARG A 35 5.17 21.94 3.79
CA ARG A 35 5.12 20.52 3.44
C ARG A 35 6.45 19.89 3.80
N ASP A 36 6.44 18.96 4.75
CA ASP A 36 7.66 18.32 5.22
C ASP A 36 7.43 16.83 5.54
N MET A 37 8.50 16.15 5.95
CA MET A 37 8.54 14.78 6.41
C MET A 37 8.78 14.77 7.91
N LEU A 38 7.78 14.33 8.68
CA LEU A 38 7.93 14.13 10.12
C LEU A 38 8.48 12.74 10.37
N SER A 39 9.40 12.62 11.34
CA SER A 39 10.08 11.35 11.66
C SER A 39 10.09 11.09 13.17
N THR A 40 10.23 9.83 13.55
CA THR A 40 10.39 9.39 14.94
C THR A 40 11.79 9.65 15.51
N LYS A 41 12.80 9.84 14.65
CA LYS A 41 14.18 10.12 15.06
C LYS A 41 14.61 11.55 14.84
N ARG A 42 13.93 12.30 13.97
CA ARG A 42 14.33 13.66 13.57
C ARG A 42 13.17 14.63 13.76
N LEU A 43 13.36 15.54 14.72
CA LEU A 43 12.49 16.69 14.89
C LEU A 43 12.67 17.66 13.72
N ARG A 44 11.56 18.26 13.29
CA ARG A 44 11.50 19.26 12.23
C ARG A 44 11.07 20.59 12.76
N THR A 45 11.81 21.63 12.37
CA THR A 45 11.54 23.01 12.77
C THR A 45 10.86 23.73 11.61
N VAL A 46 9.65 24.22 11.86
CA VAL A 46 8.82 24.91 10.89
C VAL A 46 8.63 26.35 11.35
N LEU A 47 8.92 27.28 10.45
CA LEU A 47 8.77 28.72 10.70
C LEU A 47 7.39 29.15 10.24
N LEU A 48 6.55 29.55 11.19
CA LEU A 48 5.20 29.99 10.89
C LEU A 48 5.19 31.51 10.65
N PRO A 49 4.51 31.98 9.59
CA PRO A 49 4.34 33.41 9.35
C PRO A 49 3.51 34.02 10.48
N ASP A 50 3.88 35.24 10.87
CA ASP A 50 3.14 36.03 11.84
C ASP A 50 2.05 36.76 11.05
N GLU A 51 0.78 36.36 11.18
CA GLU A 51 -0.34 37.08 10.54
C GLU A 51 -0.59 38.41 11.26
N ALA A 52 0.29 39.38 11.02
CA ALA A 52 0.14 40.76 11.48
C ALA A 52 -0.16 41.76 10.34
N HIS A 53 -0.28 41.30 9.09
CA HIS A 53 -0.41 42.17 7.91
C HIS A 53 -1.58 41.82 6.98
N SER A 54 -2.73 41.39 7.51
CA SER A 54 -4.01 41.59 6.82
C SER A 54 -4.51 43.00 7.15
N THR A 55 -4.24 43.94 6.25
CA THR A 55 -4.82 45.29 6.27
C THR A 55 -6.35 45.20 6.23
N GLY A 56 -6.99 45.43 7.37
CA GLY A 56 -8.45 45.61 7.45
C GLY A 56 -9.08 44.99 8.69
N ALA A 57 -9.14 45.78 9.76
CA ALA A 57 -10.14 45.72 10.83
C ALA A 57 -10.70 44.34 11.22
N SER A 58 -9.96 43.58 12.04
CA SER A 58 -10.53 42.88 13.20
C SER A 58 -9.41 42.47 14.16
N THR A 59 -9.76 42.43 15.43
CA THR A 59 -8.92 42.21 16.61
C THR A 59 -8.12 40.91 16.59
N GLY A 60 -6.78 41.01 16.60
CA GLY A 60 -5.91 40.26 17.51
C GLY A 60 -5.99 38.73 17.61
N ALA A 61 -6.37 38.00 16.56
CA ALA A 61 -6.27 36.54 16.56
C ALA A 61 -5.01 36.09 15.81
N GLY A 62 -3.86 36.13 16.49
CA GLY A 62 -2.68 35.41 16.00
C GLY A 62 -3.00 33.92 15.91
N VAL A 63 -2.44 33.23 14.90
CA VAL A 63 -2.65 31.78 14.66
C VAL A 63 -2.61 31.02 16.00
N SER A 64 -3.75 30.49 16.43
CA SER A 64 -3.89 29.86 17.76
C SER A 64 -3.60 28.37 17.71
N CYS A 65 -3.73 27.77 16.52
CA CYS A 65 -3.41 26.39 16.24
C CYS A 65 -3.02 26.19 14.78
N VAL A 66 -2.38 25.05 14.50
CA VAL A 66 -2.16 24.55 13.14
C VAL A 66 -2.79 23.18 13.01
N PHE A 67 -3.11 22.81 11.77
CA PHE A 67 -3.55 21.47 11.42
C PHE A 67 -2.41 20.76 10.70
N VAL A 68 -2.00 19.61 11.21
CA VAL A 68 -1.03 18.74 10.54
C VAL A 68 -1.79 17.59 9.92
N GLU A 69 -1.78 17.53 8.59
CA GLU A 69 -2.32 16.41 7.82
C GLU A 69 -1.17 15.47 7.45
N LEU A 70 -1.13 14.31 8.09
CA LEU A 70 -0.22 13.24 7.74
C LEU A 70 -0.84 12.37 6.65
N THR A 71 -0.10 12.07 5.60
CA THR A 71 -0.53 11.11 4.58
C THR A 71 -0.03 9.73 4.99
N THR A 72 -0.96 8.83 5.33
CA THR A 72 -0.67 7.42 5.60
C THR A 72 -0.12 6.73 4.37
N ARG A 73 0.46 5.55 4.60
CA ARG A 73 1.01 4.65 3.58
C ARG A 73 -0.01 4.14 2.56
N HIS A 74 -1.29 4.17 2.91
CA HIS A 74 -2.42 3.84 2.05
C HIS A 74 -3.07 5.08 1.39
N GLY A 75 -2.49 6.26 1.58
CA GLY A 75 -3.01 7.53 1.03
C GLY A 75 -4.16 8.16 1.82
N ALA A 76 -4.66 7.51 2.88
CA ALA A 76 -5.57 8.12 3.82
C ALA A 76 -4.87 9.27 4.57
N ARG A 77 -5.60 10.30 4.96
CA ARG A 77 -5.05 11.46 5.68
C ARG A 77 -5.43 11.40 7.15
N ILE A 78 -4.43 11.44 8.02
CA ILE A 78 -4.60 11.61 9.47
C ILE A 78 -4.46 13.09 9.75
N SER A 79 -5.52 13.73 10.25
CA SER A 79 -5.48 15.14 10.63
C SER A 79 -5.32 15.29 12.14
N ARG A 80 -4.41 16.16 12.57
CA ARG A 80 -4.15 16.48 13.98
C ARG A 80 -4.10 17.99 14.17
N ARG A 81 -4.91 18.49 15.11
CA ARG A 81 -4.93 19.90 15.50
C ARG A 81 -3.92 20.12 16.62
N LEU A 82 -2.95 21.00 16.40
CA LEU A 82 -1.89 21.32 17.35
C LEU A 82 -2.05 22.76 17.84
N PRO A 83 -2.27 22.99 19.14
CA PRO A 83 -2.34 24.34 19.69
C PRO A 83 -0.96 25.00 19.69
N LEU A 84 -0.89 26.28 19.31
CA LEU A 84 0.33 27.08 19.39
C LEU A 84 0.32 27.89 20.69
N ILE A 85 1.15 27.48 21.64
CA ILE A 85 1.27 28.14 22.94
C ILE A 85 2.61 28.88 22.98
N GLY A 86 2.55 30.21 22.92
CA GLY A 86 3.75 31.06 22.95
C GLY A 86 4.46 31.17 21.60
N ARG A 87 5.75 31.54 21.65
CA ARG A 87 6.59 31.77 20.45
C ARG A 87 7.25 30.49 19.93
N PHE A 88 7.54 29.56 20.83
CA PHE A 88 8.15 28.27 20.56
C PHE A 88 7.20 27.21 21.09
N THR A 89 6.81 26.28 20.24
CA THR A 89 5.97 25.16 20.65
C THR A 89 6.53 23.88 20.04
N GLU A 90 6.65 22.85 20.86
CA GLU A 90 7.07 21.52 20.45
C GLU A 90 5.89 20.57 20.57
N HIS A 91 5.64 19.80 19.51
CA HIS A 91 4.60 18.78 19.48
C HIS A 91 5.16 17.47 18.94
N THR A 92 4.90 16.41 19.67
CA THR A 92 5.07 15.04 19.18
C THR A 92 3.71 14.50 18.79
N ILE A 93 3.54 14.13 17.53
CA ILE A 93 2.29 13.61 17.03
C ILE A 93 2.24 12.11 17.32
N ASP A 94 1.31 11.74 18.19
CA ASP A 94 1.00 10.34 18.43
C ASP A 94 0.02 9.79 17.38
N LEU A 95 0.41 8.65 16.80
CA LEU A 95 -0.38 7.91 15.84
C LEU A 95 -1.25 6.85 16.51
N CYS A 96 -0.90 6.44 17.73
CA CYS A 96 -1.55 5.38 18.46
C CYS A 96 -2.06 5.90 19.81
N PRO A 97 -3.32 6.35 19.89
CA PRO A 97 -3.92 6.76 21.15
C PRO A 97 -3.83 5.65 22.22
N ASP A 98 -3.68 6.04 23.49
CA ASP A 98 -3.49 5.13 24.65
C ASP A 98 -4.59 4.05 24.80
N ASP A 99 -5.78 4.29 24.25
CA ASP A 99 -6.92 3.38 24.32
C ASP A 99 -6.96 2.35 23.17
N ILE A 100 -5.97 2.36 22.28
CA ILE A 100 -5.84 1.38 21.20
C ILE A 100 -5.24 0.07 21.73
N PRO A 101 -5.86 -1.09 21.42
CA PRO A 101 -5.27 -2.38 21.73
C PRO A 101 -3.88 -2.57 21.10
N ASP A 102 -2.93 -3.12 21.87
CA ASP A 102 -1.54 -3.36 21.43
C ASP A 102 -1.44 -4.07 20.08
N TRP A 103 -2.38 -4.98 19.78
CA TRP A 103 -2.37 -5.74 18.54
C TRP A 103 -2.69 -4.91 17.29
N LEU A 104 -3.19 -3.68 17.41
CA LEU A 104 -3.44 -2.76 16.30
C LEU A 104 -2.32 -1.74 16.08
N THR A 105 -1.42 -1.56 17.06
CA THR A 105 -0.37 -0.53 17.07
C THR A 105 0.50 -0.55 15.81
N TRP A 106 0.80 -1.74 15.29
CA TRP A 106 1.63 -1.94 14.10
C TRP A 106 1.07 -1.29 12.82
N ALA A 107 -0.24 -1.04 12.77
CA ALA A 107 -0.92 -0.46 11.60
C ALA A 107 -1.19 1.05 11.73
N ALA A 108 -0.73 1.71 12.82
CA ALA A 108 -0.96 3.13 13.07
C ALA A 108 -0.39 4.06 11.98
N ALA A 109 0.54 3.57 11.17
CA ALA A 109 1.10 4.26 10.01
C ALA A 109 0.26 4.13 8.73
N ASP A 110 -0.65 3.17 8.72
CA ASP A 110 -1.38 2.68 7.56
C ASP A 110 -2.88 3.06 7.62
N VAL A 111 -3.42 3.22 8.84
CA VAL A 111 -4.82 3.61 9.10
C VAL A 111 -4.92 4.68 10.20
N ASP A 112 -5.93 5.55 10.14
CA ASP A 112 -6.21 6.48 11.24
C ASP A 112 -6.88 5.72 12.39
N LEU A 113 -6.19 5.63 13.51
CA LEU A 113 -6.67 4.98 14.73
C LEU A 113 -7.30 5.98 15.71
N ALA A 114 -7.53 7.23 15.33
CA ALA A 114 -8.22 8.19 16.19
C ALA A 114 -9.69 7.80 16.42
N GLN A 115 -10.24 8.20 17.57
CA GLN A 115 -11.61 7.85 17.98
C GLN A 115 -12.67 8.17 16.91
N HIS A 116 -12.56 9.30 16.21
CA HIS A 116 -13.51 9.71 15.17
C HIS A 116 -13.45 8.86 13.89
N ALA A 117 -12.36 8.12 13.67
CA ALA A 117 -12.19 7.22 12.52
C ALA A 117 -12.61 5.77 12.83
N ARG A 118 -12.86 5.45 14.12
CA ARG A 118 -13.26 4.11 14.58
C ARG A 118 -14.76 3.92 14.40
N ILE A 119 -15.17 3.47 13.23
CA ILE A 119 -16.57 3.12 12.96
C ILE A 119 -16.77 1.62 13.10
N SER A 120 -17.87 1.23 13.74
CA SER A 120 -18.23 -0.16 13.87
C SER A 120 -18.53 -0.77 12.49
N PHE A 121 -18.06 -1.99 12.24
CA PHE A 121 -18.45 -2.75 11.05
C PHE A 121 -19.98 -2.85 10.93
N SER A 122 -20.71 -2.94 12.04
CA SER A 122 -22.18 -3.01 12.05
C SER A 122 -22.87 -1.77 11.47
N GLU A 123 -22.19 -0.63 11.45
CA GLU A 123 -22.71 0.65 10.97
C GLU A 123 -22.35 0.91 9.49
N THR A 124 -21.63 -0.02 8.84
CA THR A 124 -21.15 0.15 7.47
C THR A 124 -21.65 -0.98 6.55
N SER A 125 -21.50 -0.79 5.23
CA SER A 125 -21.70 -1.88 4.26
C SER A 125 -20.72 -3.05 4.46
N ALA A 126 -19.66 -2.85 5.26
CA ALA A 126 -18.73 -3.88 5.66
C ALA A 126 -19.19 -4.71 6.88
N SER A 127 -20.47 -4.65 7.26
CA SER A 127 -21.03 -5.47 8.35
C SER A 127 -20.80 -6.98 8.16
N HIS A 128 -20.76 -7.43 6.91
CA HIS A 128 -20.53 -8.82 6.54
C HIS A 128 -19.37 -8.94 5.57
N VAL A 129 -18.17 -9.22 6.10
CA VAL A 129 -16.97 -9.47 5.31
C VAL A 129 -16.66 -10.97 5.27
N TRP A 130 -16.43 -11.49 4.07
CA TRP A 130 -15.90 -12.83 3.84
C TRP A 130 -14.53 -12.75 3.16
N GLY A 131 -13.76 -13.83 3.28
CA GLY A 131 -12.48 -13.98 2.61
C GLY A 131 -12.33 -15.32 1.92
N ARG A 132 -11.59 -15.33 0.81
CA ARG A 132 -11.20 -16.55 0.08
C ARG A 132 -9.75 -16.43 -0.37
N LEU A 133 -8.94 -17.44 -0.05
CA LEU A 133 -7.56 -17.49 -0.49
C LEU A 133 -7.48 -18.12 -1.88
N TRP A 134 -6.70 -17.51 -2.77
CA TRP A 134 -6.35 -18.07 -4.06
C TRP A 134 -4.84 -18.27 -4.12
N ALA A 135 -4.42 -19.45 -4.54
CA ALA A 135 -3.01 -19.76 -4.75
C ALA A 135 -2.75 -20.14 -6.21
N ARG A 136 -1.54 -19.85 -6.69
CA ARG A 136 -1.12 -20.22 -8.03
C ARG A 136 -0.44 -21.58 -8.02
N ARG A 137 -1.19 -22.62 -8.38
CA ARG A 137 -0.71 -24.02 -8.49
C ARG A 137 -0.71 -24.49 -9.93
N LEU A 138 0.37 -25.13 -10.36
CA LEU A 138 0.50 -25.68 -11.72
C LEU A 138 0.16 -24.61 -12.80
N SER A 139 0.64 -23.38 -12.61
CA SER A 139 0.38 -22.22 -13.47
C SER A 139 -1.07 -21.71 -13.52
N ALA A 140 -1.99 -22.24 -12.71
CA ALA A 140 -3.37 -21.80 -12.63
C ALA A 140 -3.72 -21.23 -11.25
N TRP A 141 -4.51 -20.17 -11.22
CA TRP A 141 -5.08 -19.63 -9.99
C TRP A 141 -6.26 -20.49 -9.55
N ARG A 142 -6.20 -21.02 -8.33
CA ARG A 142 -7.24 -21.88 -7.75
C ARG A 142 -7.61 -21.41 -6.35
N PRO A 143 -8.88 -21.51 -5.95
CA PRO A 143 -9.26 -21.28 -4.57
C PRO A 143 -8.66 -22.40 -3.70
N VAL A 144 -8.09 -22.01 -2.57
CA VAL A 144 -7.55 -22.93 -1.56
C VAL A 144 -8.19 -22.60 -0.22
N ASN A 145 -8.14 -23.55 0.72
CA ASN A 145 -8.65 -23.31 2.06
C ASN A 145 -7.86 -22.17 2.72
N LEU A 146 -8.58 -21.14 3.15
CA LEU A 146 -8.03 -20.07 3.97
C LEU A 146 -7.89 -20.60 5.39
N THR A 147 -6.65 -20.83 5.81
CA THR A 147 -6.32 -21.21 7.20
C THR A 147 -5.89 -19.95 7.93
N VAL A 148 -6.61 -19.59 8.98
CA VAL A 148 -6.28 -18.44 9.83
C VAL A 148 -5.55 -18.99 11.06
N ASP A 149 -4.29 -18.62 11.19
CA ASP A 149 -3.41 -19.08 12.28
C ASP A 149 -3.75 -18.37 13.59
N GLN A 150 -4.08 -17.07 13.51
CA GLN A 150 -4.52 -16.26 14.64
C GLN A 150 -5.54 -15.22 14.18
N GLU A 151 -6.58 -14.98 14.98
CA GLU A 151 -7.56 -13.94 14.76
C GLU A 151 -7.64 -13.02 15.99
N LYS A 152 -7.72 -11.71 15.76
CA LYS A 152 -8.01 -10.69 16.77
C LYS A 152 -9.00 -9.72 16.19
N SER A 153 -10.05 -9.38 16.95
CA SER A 153 -11.12 -8.51 16.45
C SER A 153 -11.70 -7.66 17.56
N ASN A 154 -12.18 -6.48 17.17
CA ASN A 154 -13.12 -5.65 17.93
C ASN A 154 -14.18 -5.09 16.96
N ASP A 155 -15.00 -4.16 17.43
CA ASP A 155 -16.14 -3.65 16.65
C ASP A 155 -15.74 -2.93 15.36
N TYR A 156 -14.55 -2.30 15.31
CA TYR A 156 -14.10 -1.45 14.20
C TYR A 156 -12.91 -2.03 13.41
N ALA A 157 -12.28 -3.09 13.90
CA ALA A 157 -11.10 -3.70 13.30
C ALA A 157 -11.06 -5.23 13.42
N LYS A 158 -10.58 -5.89 12.37
CA LYS A 158 -10.34 -7.34 12.32
C LYS A 158 -8.97 -7.63 11.78
N GLN A 159 -8.15 -8.34 12.55
CA GLN A 159 -6.84 -8.82 12.14
C GLN A 159 -6.83 -10.34 12.05
N PHE A 160 -6.21 -10.84 11.00
CA PHE A 160 -5.93 -12.26 10.85
C PHE A 160 -4.47 -12.48 10.42
N GLU A 161 -3.85 -13.50 11.00
CA GLU A 161 -2.55 -14.02 10.60
C GLU A 161 -2.76 -15.28 9.78
N LEU A 162 -2.01 -15.39 8.68
CA LEU A 162 -2.07 -16.53 7.78
C LEU A 162 -0.70 -16.83 7.20
N THR A 163 -0.49 -18.09 6.84
CA THR A 163 0.76 -18.56 6.26
C THR A 163 0.54 -18.96 4.79
N THR A 164 1.34 -18.40 3.89
CA THR A 164 1.33 -18.72 2.46
C THR A 164 2.65 -19.38 2.05
N HIS A 165 2.59 -20.39 1.19
CA HIS A 165 3.77 -21.10 0.68
C HIS A 165 3.96 -20.97 -0.83
N GLU A 166 3.01 -20.31 -1.48
CA GLU A 166 2.91 -20.15 -2.93
C GLU A 166 2.42 -18.73 -3.22
N PRO A 167 2.63 -18.21 -4.44
CA PRO A 167 2.06 -16.92 -4.85
C PRO A 167 0.55 -16.92 -4.61
N SER A 168 0.10 -16.04 -3.73
CA SER A 168 -1.26 -16.05 -3.20
C SER A 168 -1.90 -14.67 -3.28
N VAL A 169 -3.21 -14.65 -3.49
CA VAL A 169 -4.02 -13.43 -3.38
C VAL A 169 -5.21 -13.72 -2.47
N LEU A 170 -5.50 -12.78 -1.57
CA LEU A 170 -6.67 -12.83 -0.72
C LEU A 170 -7.81 -12.08 -1.40
N GLN A 171 -8.88 -12.80 -1.70
CA GLN A 171 -10.15 -12.21 -2.12
C GLN A 171 -10.92 -11.77 -0.88
N ILE A 172 -11.35 -10.52 -0.84
CA ILE A 172 -12.16 -9.93 0.23
C ILE A 172 -13.43 -9.39 -0.41
N GLY A 173 -14.58 -9.66 0.20
CA GLY A 173 -15.86 -9.15 -0.29
C GLY A 173 -16.97 -9.31 0.75
N GLY A 174 -18.20 -9.00 0.35
CA GLY A 174 -19.37 -9.01 1.21
C GLY A 174 -20.64 -8.89 0.36
N PRO A 175 -21.83 -9.05 0.95
CA PRO A 175 -23.09 -8.82 0.26
C PRO A 175 -23.20 -7.40 -0.31
N ASP A 176 -22.74 -6.41 0.45
CA ASP A 176 -22.76 -4.98 0.10
C ASP A 176 -21.33 -4.43 -0.16
N LEU A 177 -20.36 -5.32 -0.38
CA LEU A 177 -18.97 -4.96 -0.62
C LEU A 177 -18.46 -5.54 -1.95
N PRO A 178 -17.90 -4.70 -2.84
CA PRO A 178 -17.33 -5.18 -4.08
C PRO A 178 -16.15 -6.13 -3.81
N SER A 179 -16.10 -7.22 -4.56
CA SER A 179 -15.01 -8.19 -4.50
C SER A 179 -13.68 -7.56 -4.94
N ARG A 180 -12.69 -7.62 -4.04
CA ARG A 180 -11.32 -7.18 -4.28
C ARG A 180 -10.33 -8.29 -4.01
N PHE A 181 -9.16 -8.19 -4.60
CA PHE A 181 -8.02 -9.04 -4.36
C PHE A 181 -6.87 -8.21 -3.80
N VAL A 182 -6.15 -8.78 -2.84
CA VAL A 182 -4.89 -8.22 -2.32
C VAL A 182 -3.82 -9.28 -2.44
N SER A 183 -2.72 -8.96 -3.12
CA SER A 183 -1.58 -9.86 -3.22
C SER A 183 -0.94 -10.05 -1.86
N LEU A 184 -0.68 -11.31 -1.51
CA LEU A 184 -0.04 -11.69 -0.27
C LEU A 184 1.40 -12.12 -0.57
N PRO A 185 2.39 -11.61 0.19
CA PRO A 185 3.73 -12.15 0.09
C PRO A 185 3.78 -13.58 0.63
N GLU A 186 4.78 -14.34 0.19
CA GLU A 186 5.06 -15.68 0.71
C GLU A 186 5.54 -15.62 2.17
N GLY A 187 5.15 -16.61 2.97
CA GLY A 187 5.48 -16.73 4.38
C GLY A 187 4.33 -16.36 5.31
N ARG A 188 4.65 -16.00 6.55
CA ARG A 188 3.66 -15.56 7.53
C ARG A 188 3.29 -14.11 7.28
N VAL A 189 2.00 -13.85 7.13
CA VAL A 189 1.47 -12.52 6.87
C VAL A 189 0.37 -12.19 7.86
N LYS A 190 0.23 -10.90 8.11
CA LYS A 190 -0.79 -10.29 8.93
C LYS A 190 -1.61 -9.38 8.03
N VAL A 191 -2.92 -9.49 8.12
CA VAL A 191 -3.85 -8.66 7.38
C VAL A 191 -4.79 -8.00 8.38
N LEU A 192 -4.98 -6.71 8.23
CA LEU A 192 -5.91 -5.91 9.00
C LEU A 192 -6.99 -5.36 8.08
N LEU A 193 -8.23 -5.48 8.54
CA LEU A 193 -9.39 -4.84 7.97
C LEU A 193 -9.90 -3.80 8.96
N THR A 194 -10.14 -2.58 8.49
CA THR A 194 -10.89 -1.57 9.26
C THR A 194 -12.04 -1.04 8.43
N ALA A 195 -13.18 -0.81 9.06
CA ALA A 195 -14.27 -0.09 8.42
C ALA A 195 -13.81 1.34 8.09
N ASN A 196 -14.20 1.86 6.93
CA ASN A 196 -13.88 3.22 6.54
C ASN A 196 -15.09 4.15 6.77
N ALA A 197 -14.83 5.25 7.46
CA ALA A 197 -15.78 6.28 7.83
C ALA A 197 -16.12 7.28 6.72
N ALA A 198 -15.45 7.20 5.57
CA ALA A 198 -15.62 8.16 4.48
C ALA A 198 -17.02 8.03 3.85
N ASP A 199 -17.99 8.68 4.48
CA ASP A 199 -19.39 8.85 4.11
C ASP A 199 -19.54 9.81 2.91
N ARG A 200 -18.72 9.57 1.87
CA ARG A 200 -18.90 10.17 0.56
C ARG A 200 -19.24 9.04 -0.38
N ALA A 201 -20.33 9.18 -1.12
CA ALA A 201 -20.94 8.20 -2.02
C ALA A 201 -20.01 7.49 -3.04
N ASP A 202 -18.72 7.82 -3.05
CA ASP A 202 -17.66 7.31 -3.92
C ASP A 202 -16.44 6.72 -3.18
N GLY A 203 -16.46 6.66 -1.84
CA GLY A 203 -15.39 6.09 -1.01
C GLY A 203 -15.45 4.56 -0.91
N ASP A 204 -14.28 3.95 -0.71
CA ASP A 204 -14.15 2.53 -0.43
C ASP A 204 -14.53 2.25 1.05
N PRO A 205 -15.53 1.39 1.33
CA PRO A 205 -16.00 1.11 2.70
C PRO A 205 -15.02 0.31 3.57
N LEU A 206 -13.94 -0.23 3.00
CA LEU A 206 -13.02 -1.12 3.72
C LEU A 206 -11.56 -0.73 3.46
N ASN A 207 -10.82 -0.45 4.53
CA ASN A 207 -9.37 -0.36 4.46
C ASN A 207 -8.76 -1.75 4.67
N VAL A 208 -7.79 -2.10 3.84
CA VAL A 208 -7.04 -3.37 3.95
C VAL A 208 -5.56 -3.05 4.06
N VAL A 209 -4.95 -3.50 5.14
CA VAL A 209 -3.52 -3.38 5.39
C VAL A 209 -2.92 -4.78 5.44
N VAL A 210 -1.83 -5.00 4.73
CA VAL A 210 -1.10 -6.27 4.72
C VAL A 210 0.32 -6.02 5.20
N SER A 211 0.85 -6.95 5.98
CA SER A 211 2.17 -6.91 6.58
C SER A 211 2.73 -8.33 6.72
N ARG A 212 4.05 -8.49 6.86
CA ARG A 212 4.71 -9.78 7.12
C ARG A 212 5.09 -9.95 8.59
N LEU A 213 5.20 -11.21 9.03
CA LEU A 213 5.63 -11.65 10.38
C LEU A 213 6.80 -12.66 10.26
N PRO A 214 7.77 -12.74 11.18
CA PRO A 214 8.13 -11.83 12.27
C PRO A 214 9.34 -10.98 11.84
N THR A 215 9.19 -10.19 10.79
CA THR A 215 10.28 -9.35 10.28
C THR A 215 9.80 -7.92 10.37
N GLY A 216 10.33 -7.20 11.36
CA GLY A 216 10.03 -5.81 11.68
C GLY A 216 10.39 -4.83 10.55
N PRO A 217 11.21 -3.79 10.78
CA PRO A 217 11.09 -2.42 10.24
C PRO A 217 11.08 -2.20 8.70
N ARG A 218 11.09 -3.23 7.86
CA ARG A 218 11.10 -3.13 6.38
C ARG A 218 9.72 -3.04 5.73
N ASN A 219 8.63 -3.27 6.47
CA ASN A 219 7.30 -2.81 6.02
C ASN A 219 7.30 -1.28 5.88
N THR A 220 8.04 -0.56 6.73
CA THR A 220 8.26 0.89 6.58
C THR A 220 8.93 1.24 5.27
N LEU A 221 9.93 0.47 4.85
CA LEU A 221 10.60 0.67 3.57
C LEU A 221 9.68 0.35 2.37
N LEU A 222 8.97 -0.78 2.41
CA LEU A 222 7.97 -1.13 1.38
C LEU A 222 6.89 -0.05 1.24
N SER A 223 6.43 0.49 2.37
CA SER A 223 5.40 1.52 2.42
C SER A 223 5.91 2.93 2.08
N LEU A 224 7.18 3.24 2.34
CA LEU A 224 7.83 4.46 1.82
C LEU A 224 8.01 4.40 0.30
N LEU A 225 8.21 3.19 -0.24
CA LEU A 225 8.38 2.97 -1.68
C LEU A 225 7.06 2.99 -2.47
N SER A 226 5.94 2.63 -1.82
CA SER A 226 4.60 2.73 -2.38
C SER A 226 4.07 4.16 -2.46
N MET A 227 4.63 5.08 -1.67
CA MET A 227 4.39 6.51 -1.82
C MET A 227 5.19 7.06 -3.02
N ASN A 228 4.48 7.55 -4.04
CA ASN A 228 5.02 8.37 -5.13
C ASN A 228 5.06 9.82 -4.59
N GLN A 229 6.03 10.71 -4.81
CA GLN A 229 6.83 11.08 -5.98
C GLN A 229 8.00 11.99 -5.47
N SER A 230 9.22 11.90 -6.03
CA SER A 230 10.35 12.86 -5.93
C SER A 230 10.87 13.36 -4.55
N VAL A 231 10.02 13.69 -3.58
CA VAL A 231 10.37 14.26 -2.26
C VAL A 231 11.05 13.25 -1.33
N HIS A 232 10.83 11.94 -1.56
CA HIS A 232 11.29 10.86 -0.67
C HIS A 232 12.59 10.19 -1.14
N ALA A 233 13.18 10.71 -2.22
CA ALA A 233 14.42 10.21 -2.82
C ALA A 233 15.58 10.12 -1.83
N ALA A 234 15.73 11.08 -0.93
CA ALA A 234 16.86 11.14 0.00
C ALA A 234 16.83 10.05 1.08
N GLY A 235 15.64 9.72 1.62
CA GLY A 235 15.50 8.64 2.60
C GLY A 235 15.76 7.26 1.99
N VAL A 236 15.22 7.04 0.79
CA VAL A 236 15.46 5.84 -0.01
C VAL A 236 16.93 5.74 -0.46
N ALA A 237 17.55 6.85 -0.87
CA ALA A 237 18.96 6.88 -1.27
C ALA A 237 19.91 6.57 -0.11
N LYS A 238 19.52 6.86 1.13
CA LYS A 238 20.29 6.49 2.33
C LYS A 238 20.27 4.98 2.57
N GLU A 239 19.13 4.33 2.34
CA GLU A 239 19.00 2.87 2.43
C GLU A 239 19.75 2.14 1.31
N LEU A 240 19.96 2.81 0.17
CA LEU A 240 20.82 2.31 -0.92
C LEU A 240 22.32 2.47 -0.62
N GLY A 241 22.71 3.18 0.44
CA GLY A 241 24.12 3.34 0.86
C GLY A 241 25.08 3.66 -0.29
N ASP A 242 26.27 3.05 -0.25
CA ASP A 242 27.25 3.02 -1.35
C ASP A 242 27.06 1.79 -2.28
N GLY A 243 26.09 0.92 -1.99
CA GLY A 243 25.85 -0.32 -2.73
C GLY A 243 24.67 -1.13 -2.17
N PHE A 244 24.26 -2.17 -2.90
CA PHE A 244 23.13 -3.02 -2.52
C PHE A 244 23.49 -3.96 -1.35
N ASP A 245 22.83 -3.79 -0.20
CA ASP A 245 23.09 -4.55 1.03
C ASP A 245 22.51 -5.98 0.94
N TRP A 246 23.34 -6.92 0.47
CA TRP A 246 22.97 -8.32 0.30
C TRP A 246 22.79 -9.09 1.61
N GLU A 247 23.58 -8.78 2.64
CA GLU A 247 23.48 -9.45 3.95
C GLU A 247 22.10 -9.21 4.55
N ARG A 248 21.56 -8.01 4.35
CA ARG A 248 20.21 -7.68 4.75
C ARG A 248 19.15 -8.28 3.84
N VAL A 249 19.36 -8.30 2.52
CA VAL A 249 18.36 -8.76 1.54
C VAL A 249 18.21 -10.29 1.48
N GLY A 250 19.24 -11.06 1.86
CA GLY A 250 19.24 -12.52 1.76
C GLY A 250 18.02 -13.21 2.41
N ASP A 251 17.54 -12.67 3.53
CA ASP A 251 16.38 -13.20 4.26
C ASP A 251 15.03 -12.70 3.71
N ASP A 252 15.04 -11.74 2.79
CA ASP A 252 13.85 -11.04 2.31
C ASP A 252 14.02 -10.48 0.89
N PRO A 253 13.81 -11.33 -0.13
CA PRO A 253 14.00 -10.91 -1.51
C PRO A 253 12.91 -9.94 -2.01
N LEU A 254 11.74 -9.89 -1.36
CA LEU A 254 10.67 -8.96 -1.74
C LEU A 254 11.02 -7.51 -1.38
N SER A 255 11.59 -7.28 -0.19
CA SER A 255 12.14 -5.98 0.18
C SER A 255 13.33 -5.61 -0.72
N GLY A 256 14.16 -6.58 -1.09
CA GLY A 256 15.20 -6.38 -2.09
C GLY A 256 14.64 -5.93 -3.45
N CYS A 257 13.53 -6.51 -3.90
CA CYS A 257 12.87 -6.09 -5.13
C CYS A 257 12.34 -4.65 -5.06
N ALA A 258 11.77 -4.29 -3.91
CA ALA A 258 11.31 -2.94 -3.65
C ALA A 258 12.46 -1.92 -3.69
N LEU A 259 13.56 -2.19 -2.99
CA LEU A 259 14.78 -1.39 -3.02
C LEU A 259 15.32 -1.23 -4.44
N GLY A 260 15.37 -2.31 -5.22
CA GLY A 260 15.82 -2.29 -6.60
C GLY A 260 14.94 -1.40 -7.50
N HIS A 261 13.61 -1.49 -7.37
CA HIS A 261 12.70 -0.59 -8.07
C HIS A 261 12.94 0.88 -7.69
N ALA A 262 13.25 1.13 -6.42
CA ALA A 262 13.61 2.44 -5.93
C ALA A 262 14.91 2.97 -6.57
N ALA A 263 15.96 2.14 -6.62
CA ALA A 263 17.24 2.50 -7.23
C ALA A 263 17.08 2.86 -8.71
N ILE A 264 16.33 2.06 -9.47
CA ILE A 264 16.03 2.34 -10.88
C ILE A 264 15.30 3.68 -11.04
N ARG A 265 14.30 3.94 -10.19
CA ARG A 265 13.53 5.18 -10.20
C ARG A 265 14.38 6.41 -9.85
N LEU A 266 15.37 6.26 -8.96
CA LEU A 266 16.28 7.32 -8.55
C LEU A 266 17.49 7.47 -9.47
N HIS A 267 17.56 6.71 -10.57
CA HIS A 267 18.72 6.64 -11.46
C HIS A 267 20.03 6.25 -10.75
N ALA A 268 19.95 5.58 -9.59
CA ALA A 268 21.09 5.03 -8.86
C ALA A 268 21.49 3.64 -9.42
N LEU A 269 21.72 3.59 -10.73
CA LEU A 269 21.98 2.35 -11.48
C LEU A 269 23.38 1.76 -11.20
N ASP A 270 24.29 2.60 -10.71
CA ASP A 270 25.61 2.26 -10.20
C ASP A 270 25.53 1.48 -8.89
N ARG A 271 24.56 1.80 -8.03
CA ARG A 271 24.35 1.15 -6.73
C ARG A 271 23.53 -0.13 -6.78
N PHE A 272 22.74 -0.30 -7.86
CA PHE A 272 21.96 -1.50 -8.11
C PHE A 272 22.23 -1.98 -9.53
N THR A 273 23.11 -2.97 -9.67
CA THR A 273 23.61 -3.44 -10.96
C THR A 273 22.66 -4.47 -11.61
N LEU A 274 22.89 -4.77 -12.89
CA LEU A 274 22.18 -5.85 -13.57
C LEU A 274 22.48 -7.23 -12.95
N ALA A 275 23.70 -7.44 -12.46
CA ALA A 275 24.08 -8.65 -11.74
C ALA A 275 23.29 -8.77 -10.44
N ASP A 276 22.99 -7.64 -9.78
CA ASP A 276 22.20 -7.65 -8.56
C ASP A 276 20.75 -8.06 -8.83
N ALA A 277 20.13 -7.48 -9.85
CA ALA A 277 18.80 -7.89 -10.29
C ALA A 277 18.76 -9.38 -10.70
N GLY A 278 19.84 -9.90 -11.28
CA GLY A 278 20.00 -11.32 -11.60
C GLY A 278 20.04 -12.21 -10.36
N SER A 279 20.78 -11.80 -9.33
CA SER A 279 20.92 -12.53 -8.06
C SER A 279 19.60 -12.54 -7.28
N LEU A 280 18.85 -11.43 -7.26
CA LEU A 280 17.50 -11.38 -6.68
C LEU A 280 16.55 -12.39 -7.32
N LEU A 281 16.56 -12.49 -8.66
CA LEU A 281 15.74 -13.48 -9.38
C LEU A 281 16.16 -14.93 -9.08
N GLN A 282 17.45 -15.16 -8.83
CA GLN A 282 17.94 -16.49 -8.46
C GLN A 282 17.53 -16.90 -7.03
N MET A 283 17.47 -15.95 -6.11
CA MET A 283 17.02 -16.19 -4.73
C MET A 283 15.50 -16.34 -4.66
N ALA A 284 14.74 -15.40 -5.24
CA ALA A 284 13.29 -15.48 -5.34
C ALA A 284 12.86 -16.14 -6.65
N ARG A 285 13.22 -17.41 -6.81
CA ARG A 285 12.85 -18.18 -8.00
C ARG A 285 11.33 -18.12 -8.17
N VAL A 286 10.88 -17.88 -9.40
CA VAL A 286 9.45 -17.78 -9.76
C VAL A 286 8.76 -16.50 -9.26
N SER A 287 9.46 -15.58 -8.58
CA SER A 287 8.88 -14.29 -8.19
C SER A 287 8.58 -13.42 -9.41
N SER A 288 7.32 -12.99 -9.49
CA SER A 288 6.87 -12.02 -10.50
C SER A 288 7.61 -10.68 -10.35
N ASP A 289 7.77 -10.19 -9.13
CA ASP A 289 8.42 -8.91 -8.82
C ASP A 289 9.90 -8.92 -9.23
N ALA A 290 10.64 -10.00 -8.92
CA ALA A 290 12.05 -10.12 -9.29
C ALA A 290 12.24 -10.21 -10.82
N ALA A 291 11.34 -10.90 -11.53
CA ALA A 291 11.39 -10.99 -12.99
C ALA A 291 11.14 -9.63 -13.65
N ILE A 292 10.14 -8.87 -13.15
CA ILE A 292 9.85 -7.51 -13.60
C ILE A 292 11.04 -6.59 -13.31
N LEU A 293 11.62 -6.68 -12.11
CA LEU A 293 12.77 -5.87 -11.72
C LEU A 293 13.95 -6.08 -12.68
N LEU A 294 14.33 -7.33 -12.95
CA LEU A 294 15.41 -7.64 -13.90
C LEU A 294 15.10 -7.12 -15.30
N ALA A 295 13.86 -7.25 -15.78
CA ALA A 295 13.44 -6.70 -17.06
C ALA A 295 13.59 -5.17 -17.09
N THR A 296 13.13 -4.48 -16.05
CA THR A 296 13.20 -3.01 -15.95
C THR A 296 14.63 -2.52 -15.86
N ARG A 297 15.50 -3.23 -15.12
CA ARG A 297 16.92 -2.88 -15.00
C ARG A 297 17.67 -3.06 -16.31
N ALA A 298 17.35 -4.12 -17.06
CA ALA A 298 17.92 -4.37 -18.38
C ALA A 298 17.49 -3.27 -19.38
N ILE A 299 16.21 -2.85 -19.36
CA ILE A 299 15.74 -1.74 -20.21
C ILE A 299 16.47 -0.43 -19.87
N ALA A 300 16.72 -0.16 -18.58
CA ALA A 300 17.42 1.05 -18.15
C ALA A 300 18.87 1.13 -18.66
N GLU A 301 19.49 -0.02 -18.96
CA GLU A 301 20.85 -0.14 -19.54
C GLU A 301 20.86 -0.20 -21.08
N ASP A 302 19.73 0.11 -21.72
CA ASP A 302 19.51 -0.06 -23.15
C ASP A 302 19.78 -1.49 -23.66
N ALA A 303 19.16 -2.48 -23.00
CA ALA A 303 19.31 -3.90 -23.34
C ALA A 303 19.26 -4.18 -24.85
N SER A 304 20.29 -4.87 -25.34
CA SER A 304 20.38 -5.38 -26.70
C SER A 304 19.42 -6.55 -26.95
N ASP A 305 19.18 -7.40 -25.95
CA ASP A 305 18.29 -8.57 -26.03
C ASP A 305 16.88 -8.25 -25.54
N VAL A 306 16.11 -7.65 -26.45
CA VAL A 306 14.70 -7.31 -26.27
C VAL A 306 13.83 -8.56 -26.04
N SER A 307 14.18 -9.69 -26.65
CA SER A 307 13.41 -10.94 -26.52
C SER A 307 13.47 -11.48 -25.10
N ARG A 308 14.65 -11.43 -24.45
CA ARG A 308 14.80 -11.82 -23.05
C ARG A 308 13.97 -10.95 -22.12
N VAL A 309 13.94 -9.64 -22.34
CA VAL A 309 13.13 -8.70 -21.55
C VAL A 309 11.63 -9.05 -21.63
N ILE A 310 11.12 -9.36 -22.82
CA ILE A 310 9.71 -9.75 -22.99
C ILE A 310 9.40 -11.05 -22.26
N ARG A 311 10.30 -12.05 -22.28
CA ARG A 311 10.11 -13.31 -21.53
C ARG A 311 10.06 -13.06 -20.03
N LEU A 312 10.89 -12.16 -19.50
CA LEU A 312 10.87 -11.78 -18.09
C LEU A 312 9.54 -11.08 -17.70
N LEU A 313 9.05 -10.18 -18.56
CA LEU A 313 7.75 -9.54 -18.36
C LEU A 313 6.59 -10.56 -18.48
N ASP A 314 6.68 -11.54 -19.37
CA ASP A 314 5.72 -12.64 -19.46
C ASP A 314 5.72 -13.49 -18.18
N VAL A 315 6.87 -13.78 -17.57
CA VAL A 315 6.93 -14.43 -16.25
C VAL A 315 6.22 -13.57 -15.19
N GLY A 316 6.53 -12.28 -15.16
CA GLY A 316 6.02 -11.32 -14.19
C GLY A 316 4.52 -11.10 -14.24
N ILE A 317 4.03 -10.55 -15.35
CA ILE A 317 2.63 -10.13 -15.53
C ILE A 317 1.83 -11.06 -16.45
N GLY A 318 2.48 -11.75 -17.39
CA GLY A 318 1.81 -12.62 -18.35
C GLY A 318 1.27 -13.91 -17.73
N ARG A 319 2.12 -14.60 -16.97
CA ARG A 319 1.79 -15.85 -16.30
C ARG A 319 1.51 -15.64 -14.81
N GLY A 320 2.18 -14.68 -14.17
CA GLY A 320 2.03 -14.37 -12.75
C GLY A 320 1.25 -13.11 -12.44
N LEU A 321 1.29 -12.72 -11.16
CA LEU A 321 0.84 -11.44 -10.62
C LEU A 321 1.93 -10.94 -9.68
N PRO A 322 2.37 -9.68 -9.80
CA PRO A 322 3.29 -9.11 -8.83
C PRO A 322 2.64 -8.98 -7.46
N VAL A 323 3.46 -9.11 -6.42
CA VAL A 323 3.04 -8.87 -5.05
C VAL A 323 3.05 -7.38 -4.75
N LEU A 324 3.99 -6.63 -5.32
CA LEU A 324 4.16 -5.20 -5.08
C LEU A 324 3.43 -4.36 -6.12
N ALA A 325 2.72 -3.32 -5.66
CA ALA A 325 2.06 -2.37 -6.55
C ALA A 325 3.05 -1.65 -7.47
N GLN A 326 4.25 -1.33 -6.96
CA GLN A 326 5.32 -0.68 -7.74
C GLN A 326 5.84 -1.56 -8.89
N SER A 327 5.82 -2.89 -8.75
CA SER A 327 6.25 -3.79 -9.81
C SER A 327 5.24 -3.79 -10.96
N LEU A 328 3.94 -3.68 -10.68
CA LEU A 328 2.94 -3.44 -11.74
C LEU A 328 3.19 -2.11 -12.47
N THR A 329 3.47 -1.03 -11.74
CA THR A 329 3.81 0.27 -12.33
C THR A 329 5.07 0.17 -13.20
N ALA A 330 6.12 -0.48 -12.70
CA ALA A 330 7.37 -0.67 -13.42
C ALA A 330 7.18 -1.53 -14.69
N ALA A 331 6.33 -2.56 -14.63
CA ALA A 331 5.97 -3.37 -15.80
C ALA A 331 5.26 -2.54 -16.87
N ASN A 332 4.31 -1.66 -16.51
CA ASN A 332 3.65 -0.78 -17.48
C ASN A 332 4.66 0.15 -18.16
N VAL A 333 5.56 0.79 -17.39
CA VAL A 333 6.59 1.67 -17.94
C VAL A 333 7.52 0.91 -18.88
N ALA A 334 7.97 -0.29 -18.48
CA ALA A 334 8.80 -1.15 -19.32
C ALA A 334 8.09 -1.52 -20.64
N LEU A 335 6.83 -1.92 -20.59
CA LEU A 335 6.03 -2.26 -21.76
C LEU A 335 5.84 -1.05 -22.69
N ASP A 336 5.56 0.14 -22.14
CA ASP A 336 5.43 1.36 -22.94
C ASP A 336 6.76 1.78 -23.59
N VAL A 337 7.91 1.57 -22.94
CA VAL A 337 9.24 1.77 -23.55
C VAL A 337 9.47 0.79 -24.69
N LEU A 338 9.14 -0.49 -24.51
CA LEU A 338 9.28 -1.52 -25.54
C LEU A 338 8.38 -1.25 -26.76
N ARG A 339 7.17 -0.71 -26.56
CA ARG A 339 6.27 -0.33 -27.66
C ARG A 339 6.87 0.73 -28.58
N ARG A 340 7.70 1.63 -28.05
CA ARG A 340 8.42 2.63 -28.87
C ARG A 340 9.56 2.01 -29.70
N ARG A 341 9.97 0.78 -29.37
CA ARG A 341 11.01 0.00 -30.08
C ARG A 341 10.40 -1.01 -31.07
N ALA A 342 9.31 -0.61 -31.74
CA ALA A 342 8.40 -1.50 -32.47
C ALA A 342 9.07 -2.43 -33.51
N ASN A 343 10.21 -2.03 -34.06
CA ASN A 343 10.91 -2.77 -35.13
C ASN A 343 11.70 -3.99 -34.64
N ARG A 344 11.77 -4.26 -33.32
CA ARG A 344 12.61 -5.33 -32.73
C ARG A 344 11.82 -6.34 -31.89
N VAL A 345 10.49 -6.33 -31.96
CA VAL A 345 9.61 -7.00 -30.98
C VAL A 345 8.50 -7.81 -31.65
N ASP A 346 8.16 -8.97 -31.10
CA ASP A 346 6.87 -9.63 -31.33
C ASP A 346 5.71 -8.76 -30.81
N GLN A 347 5.05 -8.08 -31.74
CA GLN A 347 3.97 -7.14 -31.45
C GLN A 347 2.75 -7.80 -30.81
N LYS A 348 2.50 -9.09 -31.08
CA LYS A 348 1.32 -9.79 -30.57
C LYS A 348 1.45 -10.05 -29.07
N VAL A 349 2.59 -10.59 -28.66
CA VAL A 349 2.87 -10.85 -27.24
C VAL A 349 2.96 -9.53 -26.48
N LEU A 350 3.64 -8.52 -27.03
CA LEU A 350 3.76 -7.22 -26.39
C LEU A 350 2.39 -6.54 -26.18
N ALA A 351 1.51 -6.59 -27.19
CA ALA A 351 0.17 -6.03 -27.08
C ALA A 351 -0.65 -6.71 -25.98
N ALA A 352 -0.62 -8.05 -25.92
CA ALA A 352 -1.33 -8.83 -24.90
C ALA A 352 -0.82 -8.52 -23.48
N LEU A 353 0.50 -8.45 -23.27
CA LEU A 353 1.08 -8.10 -21.98
C LEU A 353 0.73 -6.66 -21.58
N THR A 354 0.76 -5.73 -22.54
CA THR A 354 0.41 -4.33 -22.30
C THR A 354 -1.05 -4.17 -21.88
N GLU A 355 -1.97 -4.83 -22.60
CA GLU A 355 -3.39 -4.80 -22.26
C GLU A 355 -3.64 -5.40 -20.87
N LYS A 356 -3.02 -6.55 -20.58
CA LYS A 356 -3.13 -7.19 -19.27
C LYS A 356 -2.66 -6.27 -18.15
N ALA A 357 -1.48 -5.66 -18.26
CA ALA A 357 -0.94 -4.74 -17.26
C ALA A 357 -1.85 -3.51 -17.06
N ARG A 358 -2.40 -2.96 -18.15
CA ARG A 358 -3.36 -1.85 -18.10
C ARG A 358 -4.65 -2.23 -17.41
N ASN A 359 -5.18 -3.43 -17.64
CA ASN A 359 -6.40 -3.90 -16.99
C ASN A 359 -6.24 -3.99 -15.47
N TYR A 360 -5.11 -4.53 -14.98
CA TYR A 360 -4.83 -4.51 -13.52
C TYR A 360 -4.64 -3.10 -12.98
N SER A 361 -4.04 -2.20 -13.76
CA SER A 361 -3.80 -0.83 -13.32
C SER A 361 -5.10 -0.03 -13.19
N ARG A 362 -6.07 -0.25 -14.09
CA ARG A 362 -7.40 0.37 -14.01
C ARG A 362 -8.26 -0.23 -12.90
N ALA A 363 -8.11 -1.52 -12.65
CA ALA A 363 -8.78 -2.21 -11.56
C ALA A 363 -8.14 -1.97 -10.19
N ASN A 364 -7.05 -1.20 -10.09
CA ASN A 364 -6.31 -1.01 -8.84
C ASN A 364 -7.21 -0.52 -7.70
N ALA A 365 -7.15 -1.19 -6.55
CA ALA A 365 -7.97 -0.89 -5.37
C ALA A 365 -7.23 -0.04 -4.33
N GLY A 366 -5.93 0.23 -4.49
CA GLY A 366 -5.21 1.20 -3.67
C GLY A 366 -4.87 0.75 -2.23
N ALA A 367 -4.75 -0.55 -1.95
CA ALA A 367 -4.41 -1.10 -0.63
C ALA A 367 -2.90 -1.04 -0.28
N GLY A 368 -2.27 0.13 -0.46
CA GLY A 368 -0.90 0.39 0.03
C GLY A 368 0.22 -0.23 -0.82
N PRO A 369 1.28 -0.82 -0.23
CA PRO A 369 2.45 -1.28 -0.97
C PRO A 369 2.22 -2.58 -1.76
N PHE A 370 1.23 -3.36 -1.34
CA PHE A 370 0.85 -4.60 -2.01
C PHE A 370 -0.12 -4.31 -3.15
N MET A 371 0.05 -5.03 -4.25
CA MET A 371 -0.87 -4.96 -5.38
C MET A 371 -2.27 -5.36 -4.91
N SER A 372 -3.25 -4.53 -5.23
CA SER A 372 -4.65 -4.82 -4.95
C SER A 372 -5.51 -4.38 -6.12
N PHE A 373 -6.59 -5.12 -6.40
CA PHE A 373 -7.43 -4.84 -7.54
C PHE A 373 -8.85 -5.40 -7.37
N TYR A 374 -9.82 -4.76 -8.02
CA TYR A 374 -11.19 -5.24 -8.10
C TYR A 374 -11.33 -6.34 -9.16
N GLY A 375 -12.19 -7.33 -8.90
CA GLY A 375 -12.46 -8.39 -9.86
C GLY A 375 -13.22 -9.57 -9.24
N TRP A 376 -13.57 -10.54 -10.10
CA TRP A 376 -14.23 -11.77 -9.68
C TRP A 376 -13.26 -12.92 -9.43
N LYS A 377 -12.13 -12.91 -10.14
CA LYS A 377 -11.07 -13.92 -10.09
C LYS A 377 -9.71 -13.25 -10.25
N PRO A 378 -8.61 -13.88 -9.77
CA PRO A 378 -7.28 -13.27 -9.85
C PRO A 378 -6.83 -12.92 -11.27
N TYR A 379 -7.32 -13.64 -12.29
CA TYR A 379 -6.99 -13.45 -13.70
C TYR A 379 -8.01 -12.60 -14.48
N VAL A 380 -9.04 -12.08 -13.82
CA VAL A 380 -10.11 -11.28 -14.44
C VAL A 380 -10.32 -9.98 -13.63
N PRO A 381 -9.41 -9.00 -13.77
CA PRO A 381 -9.56 -7.68 -13.14
C PRO A 381 -10.69 -6.89 -13.81
N HIS A 382 -11.42 -6.10 -13.04
CA HIS A 382 -12.49 -5.22 -13.51
C HIS A 382 -12.47 -3.87 -12.81
N ASP A 383 -12.92 -2.83 -13.50
CA ASP A 383 -12.99 -1.48 -12.93
C ASP A 383 -14.14 -1.39 -11.91
N GLN A 384 -13.93 -0.62 -10.84
CA GLN A 384 -14.89 -0.45 -9.74
C GLN A 384 -16.29 0.01 -10.20
N GLN A 385 -16.36 0.79 -11.30
CA GLN A 385 -17.61 1.25 -11.90
C GLN A 385 -18.45 0.12 -12.51
N ALA A 386 -17.81 -0.97 -12.97
CA ALA A 386 -18.51 -2.12 -13.54
C ALA A 386 -19.20 -2.96 -12.45
N THR A 387 -18.58 -3.10 -11.27
CA THR A 387 -19.16 -3.76 -10.08
C THR A 387 -20.45 -3.09 -9.62
N ARG A 388 -20.49 -1.75 -9.53
CA ARG A 388 -21.70 -0.99 -9.14
C ARG A 388 -22.87 -1.15 -10.12
N ARG A 389 -22.61 -1.41 -11.41
CA ARG A 389 -23.66 -1.63 -12.42
C ARG A 389 -24.20 -3.05 -12.42
N CYS A 390 -23.34 -4.05 -12.16
CA CYS A 390 -23.74 -5.45 -12.18
C CYS A 390 -24.61 -5.82 -10.96
N GLU A 391 -24.27 -5.30 -9.77
CA GLU A 391 -25.01 -5.57 -8.53
C GLU A 391 -26.40 -4.90 -8.51
N ARG A 392 -26.57 -3.74 -9.18
CA ARG A 392 -27.90 -3.12 -9.37
C ARG A 392 -28.81 -3.91 -10.30
N SER A 393 -28.28 -4.83 -11.11
CA SER A 393 -29.07 -5.67 -12.03
C SER A 393 -29.45 -7.04 -11.45
N SER A 394 -28.94 -7.41 -10.27
CA SER A 394 -29.30 -8.65 -9.57
C SER A 394 -30.21 -8.37 -8.38
N GLY A 395 -31.36 -7.74 -8.64
CA GLY A 395 -32.48 -7.68 -7.68
C GLY A 395 -33.48 -8.79 -7.97
N GLY A 396 -33.52 -9.83 -7.13
CA GLY A 396 -34.49 -10.92 -7.27
C GLY A 396 -34.39 -12.03 -6.23
N SER A 397 -34.97 -11.79 -5.05
CA SER A 397 -35.79 -12.70 -4.23
C SER A 397 -35.24 -14.09 -3.79
N VAL A 398 -35.35 -14.35 -2.48
CA VAL A 398 -35.45 -15.65 -1.75
C VAL A 398 -34.28 -16.15 -0.88
N VAL A 399 -33.05 -15.60 -0.90
CA VAL A 399 -31.97 -16.12 0.00
C VAL A 399 -31.75 -15.34 1.31
N ASN A 400 -32.52 -14.27 1.57
CA ASN A 400 -32.27 -13.34 2.68
C ASN A 400 -32.75 -13.77 4.09
N ALA A 401 -32.88 -15.07 4.40
CA ALA A 401 -33.47 -15.50 5.68
C ALA A 401 -32.62 -16.42 6.58
N ILE A 402 -31.35 -16.73 6.24
CA ILE A 402 -30.52 -17.63 7.09
C ILE A 402 -29.18 -17.01 7.56
N ALA A 403 -28.85 -15.78 7.18
CA ALA A 403 -27.58 -15.15 7.58
C ALA A 403 -27.66 -14.29 8.86
N ALA A 404 -28.65 -14.52 9.74
CA ALA A 404 -28.69 -13.88 11.05
C ALA A 404 -27.78 -14.62 12.03
N ILE A 405 -26.95 -13.86 12.76
CA ILE A 405 -26.12 -14.25 13.92
C ILE A 405 -24.73 -14.79 13.55
N ALA A 406 -23.78 -13.86 13.34
CA ALA A 406 -22.46 -13.80 13.98
C ALA A 406 -21.54 -12.89 13.14
N SER A 407 -21.07 -11.80 13.75
CA SER A 407 -20.18 -10.76 13.21
C SER A 407 -18.74 -11.24 12.92
N ALA A 408 -18.52 -12.53 12.70
CA ALA A 408 -17.20 -13.13 12.45
C ALA A 408 -16.79 -13.01 10.97
N PHE A 409 -15.49 -12.82 10.70
CA PHE A 409 -14.95 -12.99 9.35
C PHE A 409 -15.13 -14.47 8.95
N LYS A 410 -15.84 -14.72 7.85
CA LYS A 410 -16.13 -16.10 7.42
C LYS A 410 -15.16 -16.51 6.31
N PRO A 411 -14.22 -17.43 6.56
CA PRO A 411 -13.47 -18.06 5.47
C PRO A 411 -14.46 -18.86 4.62
N MET A 412 -14.48 -18.60 3.31
CA MET A 412 -15.28 -19.40 2.39
C MET A 412 -14.56 -20.71 2.08
N PRO A 413 -15.21 -21.88 2.21
CA PRO A 413 -14.59 -23.15 1.86
C PRO A 413 -14.18 -23.14 0.38
N SER A 414 -13.09 -23.82 0.04
CA SER A 414 -12.81 -24.13 -1.36
C SER A 414 -13.90 -25.10 -1.84
N THR A 415 -14.90 -24.62 -2.56
CA THR A 415 -15.85 -25.52 -3.20
C THR A 415 -15.09 -26.29 -4.27
N PRO A 416 -14.95 -27.63 -4.19
CA PRO A 416 -14.44 -28.39 -5.32
C PRO A 416 -15.47 -28.27 -6.44
N LEU A 417 -15.08 -27.66 -7.55
CA LEU A 417 -15.81 -27.84 -8.80
C LEU A 417 -15.50 -29.27 -9.24
N ILE A 418 -16.48 -30.17 -9.09
CA ILE A 418 -16.49 -31.48 -9.75
C ILE A 418 -16.59 -31.25 -11.26
#